data_AF-A0A7C3DWR8-F1
#
_entry.id   AF-A0A7C3DWR8-F1
#
_cell.length_a   1.000
_cell.length_b   1.000
_cell.length_c   1.000
_cell.angle_alpha   90.00
_cell.angle_beta   90.00
_cell.angle_gamma   90.00
#
_symmetry.space_group_name_H-M   'P 1'
#
loop_
_entity.id
_entity.type
_entity.pdbx_description
1 polymer ?
#
loop_
_entity_poly.entity_id
_entity_poly.type
_entity_poly.pdbx_seq_one_letter_code
_entity_poly.pdbx_strand_id
1 'polypeptide(L)'
;MLQIIGVLAVMAILAGALAPALMRDLGERARRQEAETLSVITVGLREHILNHRRIPGPATVFTDVATQIGWPAVSVATNVRGQARVFLVDPAFRAGTNTATTLPYVQGVYGATNLAGTRFMLVSSLGGPLPAVIANPGTNAATVFEMLWNAPEATEPAGWTWGGDWRDILVQRLSLLPYFSQVILNNASTYTGRFSVDNTNHHVPLPSNPFSSFYFVRTVIGLHGDTNTLGGALQARQILQDVTTVTNASPYYLCPSFVYENGVWRGRLFSGTQAQKHNGEDLQAAMDIFMSGPANVYQVGSVTQASLRQRMWEFMSNYVRWTELGFSSTFKQQVLQPSQSAMASELGTYCNKKASVN
;
A
#
# COMPACT_ATOMS: atom_id res chain seq x y z
N MET A 1 -45.14 58.15 -24.37
CA MET A 1 -45.61 56.83 -23.88
C MET A 1 -45.12 55.66 -24.74
N LEU A 2 -45.23 55.72 -26.08
CA LEU A 2 -44.75 54.66 -27.00
C LEU A 2 -43.28 54.24 -26.81
N GLN A 3 -42.38 55.19 -26.51
CA GLN A 3 -40.96 54.91 -26.26
C GLN A 3 -40.72 54.08 -24.98
N ILE A 4 -41.50 54.31 -23.92
CA ILE A 4 -41.34 53.58 -22.65
C ILE A 4 -41.85 52.14 -22.79
N ILE A 5 -42.95 51.94 -23.53
CA ILE A 5 -43.49 50.60 -23.83
C ILE A 5 -42.53 49.82 -24.75
N GLY A 6 -41.94 50.48 -25.75
CA GLY A 6 -40.95 49.87 -26.65
C GLY A 6 -39.69 49.40 -25.92
N VAL A 7 -39.14 50.23 -25.01
CA VAL A 7 -37.96 49.85 -24.21
C VAL A 7 -38.27 48.68 -23.27
N LEU A 8 -39.45 48.67 -22.64
CA LEU A 8 -39.86 47.57 -21.76
C LEU A 8 -40.03 46.24 -22.52
N ALA A 9 -40.58 46.29 -23.74
CA ALA A 9 -40.73 45.12 -24.59
C ALA A 9 -39.37 44.55 -25.02
N VAL A 10 -38.43 45.40 -25.42
CA VAL A 10 -37.06 44.98 -25.78
C VAL A 10 -36.34 44.36 -24.58
N MET A 11 -36.47 44.95 -23.38
CA MET A 11 -35.90 44.40 -22.14
C MET A 11 -36.52 43.04 -21.78
N ALA A 12 -37.84 42.86 -21.94
CA ALA A 12 -38.52 41.59 -21.69
C ALA A 12 -38.06 40.48 -22.65
N ILE A 13 -37.86 40.81 -23.93
CA ILE A 13 -37.37 39.87 -24.94
C ILE A 13 -35.92 39.46 -24.63
N LEU A 14 -35.06 40.42 -24.29
CA LEU A 14 -33.67 40.16 -23.89
C LEU A 14 -33.60 39.31 -22.61
N ALA A 15 -34.40 39.61 -21.59
CA ALA A 15 -34.47 38.83 -20.37
C ALA A 15 -34.95 37.39 -20.63
N GLY A 16 -35.97 37.21 -21.48
CA GLY A 16 -36.45 35.90 -21.90
C GLY A 16 -35.41 35.10 -22.69
N ALA A 17 -34.60 35.76 -23.52
CA ALA A 17 -33.54 35.10 -24.29
C ALA A 17 -32.32 34.71 -23.43
N LEU A 18 -32.01 35.49 -22.39
CA LEU A 18 -30.85 35.26 -21.51
C LEU A 18 -31.13 34.29 -20.35
N ALA A 19 -32.39 34.18 -19.90
CA ALA A 19 -32.76 33.33 -18.77
C ALA A 19 -32.31 31.85 -18.92
N PRO A 20 -32.50 31.18 -20.08
CA PRO A 20 -32.07 29.78 -20.25
C PRO A 20 -30.56 29.59 -20.14
N ALA A 21 -29.76 30.57 -20.62
CA ALA A 21 -28.30 30.49 -20.58
C ALA A 21 -27.77 30.62 -19.14
N LEU A 22 -28.33 31.57 -18.37
CA LEU A 22 -27.99 31.75 -16.96
C LEU A 22 -28.38 30.53 -16.11
N MET A 23 -29.55 29.93 -16.38
CA MET A 23 -29.97 28.70 -15.69
C MET A 23 -29.03 27.53 -15.94
N ARG A 24 -28.52 27.38 -17.17
CA ARG A 24 -27.53 26.33 -17.51
C ARG A 24 -26.20 26.56 -16.80
N ASP A 25 -25.67 27.79 -16.81
CA ASP A 25 -24.42 28.12 -16.14
C ASP A 25 -24.52 27.88 -14.61
N LEU A 26 -25.61 28.31 -13.97
CA LEU A 26 -25.86 28.02 -12.56
C LEU A 26 -25.94 26.51 -12.28
N GLY A 27 -26.57 25.73 -13.17
CA GLY A 27 -26.64 24.28 -13.07
C GLY A 27 -25.26 23.62 -13.16
N GLU A 28 -24.42 24.05 -14.11
CA GLU A 28 -23.06 23.54 -14.27
C GLU A 28 -22.17 23.90 -13.08
N ARG A 29 -22.30 25.10 -12.52
CA ARG A 29 -21.58 25.51 -11.30
C ARG A 29 -21.98 24.65 -10.10
N ALA A 30 -23.28 24.43 -9.90
CA ALA A 30 -23.78 23.56 -8.83
C ALA A 30 -23.25 22.12 -8.99
N ARG A 31 -23.16 21.63 -10.23
CA ARG A 31 -22.58 20.32 -10.55
C ARG A 31 -21.11 20.22 -10.19
N ARG A 32 -20.30 21.20 -10.57
CA ARG A 32 -18.88 21.25 -10.22
C ARG A 32 -18.67 21.29 -8.71
N GLN A 33 -19.43 22.15 -8.03
CA GLN A 33 -19.36 22.26 -6.57
C GLN A 33 -19.71 20.95 -5.87
N GLU A 34 -20.75 20.24 -6.32
CA GLU A 34 -21.10 18.95 -5.74
C GLU A 34 -20.06 17.88 -6.06
N ALA A 35 -19.52 17.84 -7.28
CA ALA A 35 -18.45 16.91 -7.65
C ALA A 35 -17.18 17.11 -6.78
N GLU A 36 -16.78 18.36 -6.55
CA GLU A 36 -15.71 18.71 -5.61
C GLU A 36 -16.04 18.26 -4.19
N THR A 37 -17.27 18.46 -3.75
CA THR A 37 -17.74 18.03 -2.43
C THR A 37 -17.66 16.50 -2.28
N LEU A 38 -18.12 15.74 -3.28
CA LEU A 38 -18.06 14.28 -3.27
C LEU A 38 -16.60 13.77 -3.27
N SER A 39 -15.71 14.47 -3.97
CA SER A 39 -14.27 14.18 -3.95
C SER A 39 -13.69 14.36 -2.54
N VAL A 40 -13.99 15.48 -1.87
CA VAL A 40 -13.55 15.73 -0.48
C VAL A 40 -14.09 14.68 0.48
N ILE A 41 -15.38 14.31 0.37
CA ILE A 41 -15.99 13.27 1.19
C ILE A 41 -15.30 11.92 0.97
N THR A 42 -14.96 11.59 -0.28
CA THR A 42 -14.31 10.32 -0.63
C THR A 42 -12.87 10.25 -0.13
N VAL A 43 -12.11 11.36 -0.23
CA VAL A 43 -10.79 11.48 0.39
C VAL A 43 -10.91 11.36 1.91
N GLY A 44 -11.90 12.02 2.52
CA GLY A 44 -12.20 11.90 3.94
C GLY A 44 -12.48 10.47 4.38
N LEU A 45 -13.29 9.73 3.61
CA LEU A 45 -13.56 8.31 3.84
C LEU A 45 -12.28 7.47 3.77
N ARG A 46 -11.43 7.70 2.76
CA ARG A 46 -10.14 7.02 2.65
C ARG A 46 -9.28 7.28 3.89
N GLU A 47 -9.11 8.54 4.29
CA GLU A 47 -8.29 8.87 5.45
C GLU A 47 -8.87 8.32 6.75
N HIS A 48 -10.20 8.32 6.91
CA HIS A 48 -10.87 7.69 8.05
C HIS A 48 -10.49 6.21 8.15
N ILE A 49 -10.60 5.48 7.02
CA ILE A 49 -10.29 4.05 6.95
C ILE A 49 -8.83 3.77 7.33
N LEU A 50 -7.90 4.54 6.76
CA LEU A 50 -6.48 4.34 6.99
C LEU A 50 -6.06 4.69 8.42
N ASN A 51 -6.59 5.77 9.01
CA ASN A 51 -6.21 6.23 10.34
C ASN A 51 -6.81 5.37 11.46
N HIS A 52 -8.07 4.93 11.30
CA HIS A 52 -8.78 4.15 12.31
C HIS A 52 -8.72 2.64 12.07
N ARG A 53 -8.06 2.21 10.98
CA ARG A 53 -7.98 0.79 10.57
C ARG A 53 -9.35 0.13 10.44
N ARG A 54 -10.34 0.91 10.01
CA ARG A 54 -11.76 0.51 10.04
C ARG A 54 -12.49 0.95 8.80
N ILE A 55 -13.20 0.02 8.17
CA ILE A 55 -14.15 0.32 7.11
C ILE A 55 -15.53 0.51 7.75
N PRO A 56 -16.13 1.71 7.63
CA PRO A 56 -17.44 1.97 8.20
C PRO A 56 -18.54 1.21 7.46
N GLY A 57 -19.66 0.99 8.16
CA GLY A 57 -20.85 0.41 7.54
C GLY A 57 -21.75 1.49 6.93
N PRO A 58 -22.73 1.11 6.08
CA PRO A 58 -23.66 2.08 5.47
C PRO A 58 -24.40 2.97 6.47
N ALA A 59 -24.66 2.48 7.68
CA ALA A 59 -25.34 3.23 8.73
C ALA A 59 -24.47 4.30 9.42
N THR A 60 -23.13 4.15 9.40
CA THR A 60 -22.21 5.04 10.13
C THR A 60 -21.28 5.84 9.23
N VAL A 61 -21.21 5.51 7.93
CA VAL A 61 -20.26 6.12 6.99
C VAL A 61 -20.32 7.65 6.98
N PHE A 62 -21.51 8.25 6.98
CA PHE A 62 -21.64 9.70 6.92
C PHE A 62 -21.21 10.39 8.21
N THR A 63 -21.50 9.80 9.36
CA THR A 63 -21.05 10.34 10.66
C THR A 63 -19.55 10.19 10.83
N ASP A 64 -19.01 9.02 10.46
CA ASP A 64 -17.58 8.70 10.57
C ASP A 64 -16.72 9.62 9.67
N VAL A 65 -17.17 9.86 8.44
CA VAL A 65 -16.51 10.80 7.51
C VAL A 65 -16.65 12.24 7.99
N ALA A 66 -17.82 12.64 8.48
CA ALA A 66 -18.06 13.99 9.01
C ALA A 66 -17.09 14.33 10.14
N THR A 67 -16.88 13.40 11.07
CA THR A 67 -15.88 13.54 12.14
C THR A 67 -14.46 13.63 11.58
N GLN A 68 -14.12 12.85 10.55
CA GLN A 68 -12.78 12.85 9.95
C GLN A 68 -12.45 14.18 9.23
N ILE A 69 -13.41 14.79 8.53
CA ILE A 69 -13.21 16.03 7.77
C ILE A 69 -13.60 17.30 8.56
N GLY A 70 -14.16 17.15 9.75
CA GLY A 70 -14.59 18.27 10.60
C GLY A 70 -15.85 18.99 10.10
N TRP A 71 -16.72 18.30 9.37
CA TRP A 71 -17.97 18.86 8.84
C TRP A 71 -19.19 18.43 9.66
N PRO A 72 -20.32 19.15 9.59
CA PRO A 72 -21.59 18.66 10.11
C PRO A 72 -22.06 17.42 9.35
N ALA A 73 -22.57 16.40 10.07
CA ALA A 73 -23.02 15.15 9.46
C ALA A 73 -24.13 15.35 8.39
N VAL A 74 -25.03 16.33 8.60
CA VAL A 74 -26.08 16.66 7.62
C VAL A 74 -25.49 17.18 6.30
N SER A 75 -24.40 17.95 6.36
CA SER A 75 -23.71 18.49 5.19
C SER A 75 -22.98 17.42 4.38
N VAL A 76 -22.65 16.30 5.01
CA VAL A 76 -22.06 15.12 4.35
C VAL A 76 -23.16 14.20 3.80
N ALA A 77 -24.26 14.02 4.55
CA ALA A 77 -25.37 13.15 4.17
C ALA A 77 -26.29 13.77 3.09
N THR A 78 -26.36 15.10 2.99
CA THR A 78 -27.22 15.81 2.03
C THR A 78 -26.44 16.85 1.24
N ASN A 79 -26.88 17.09 0.00
CA ASN A 79 -26.29 18.13 -0.84
C ASN A 79 -26.94 19.50 -0.63
N VAL A 80 -26.43 20.52 -1.33
CA VAL A 80 -26.92 21.91 -1.24
C VAL A 80 -28.38 22.10 -1.64
N ARG A 81 -28.98 21.12 -2.33
CA ARG A 81 -30.40 21.11 -2.71
C ARG A 81 -31.27 20.27 -1.76
N GLY A 82 -30.70 19.82 -0.63
CA GLY A 82 -31.40 19.01 0.38
C GLY A 82 -31.65 17.56 -0.04
N GLN A 83 -31.06 17.10 -1.14
CA GLN A 83 -31.18 15.71 -1.58
C GLN A 83 -30.19 14.83 -0.80
N ALA A 84 -30.63 13.66 -0.36
CA ALA A 84 -29.78 12.70 0.33
C ALA A 84 -28.77 12.05 -0.62
N ARG A 85 -27.52 11.94 -0.17
CA ARG A 85 -26.48 11.16 -0.84
C ARG A 85 -26.62 9.69 -0.45
N VAL A 86 -26.40 8.79 -1.39
CA VAL A 86 -26.48 7.34 -1.18
C VAL A 86 -25.09 6.75 -1.21
N PHE A 87 -24.75 6.00 -0.15
CA PHE A 87 -23.53 5.20 -0.09
C PHE A 87 -23.85 3.77 -0.52
N LEU A 88 -23.29 3.37 -1.65
CA LEU A 88 -23.42 2.02 -2.19
C LEU A 88 -22.16 1.22 -1.89
N VAL A 89 -22.39 0.02 -1.37
CA VAL A 89 -21.38 -1.00 -1.14
C VAL A 89 -21.54 -2.07 -2.20
N ASP A 90 -20.43 -2.52 -2.77
CA ASP A 90 -20.41 -3.69 -3.62
C ASP A 90 -20.98 -4.91 -2.88
N PRO A 91 -22.04 -5.56 -3.37
CA PRO A 91 -22.62 -6.72 -2.69
C PRO A 91 -21.68 -7.92 -2.58
N ALA A 92 -20.63 -7.98 -3.42
CA ALA A 92 -19.57 -8.97 -3.31
C ALA A 92 -18.50 -8.59 -2.28
N PHE A 93 -18.68 -7.48 -1.54
CA PHE A 93 -17.73 -7.01 -0.54
C PHE A 93 -17.42 -8.09 0.50
N ARG A 94 -16.14 -8.39 0.64
CA ARG A 94 -15.57 -9.29 1.64
C ARG A 94 -14.26 -8.70 2.13
N ALA A 95 -14.17 -8.48 3.44
CA ALA A 95 -12.94 -8.09 4.11
C ALA A 95 -12.92 -8.70 5.52
N GLY A 96 -12.13 -9.75 5.74
CA GLY A 96 -12.06 -10.40 7.05
C GLY A 96 -11.57 -11.84 6.96
N THR A 97 -11.83 -12.60 8.02
CA THR A 97 -11.40 -13.99 8.17
C THR A 97 -12.42 -15.02 7.71
N ASN A 98 -13.64 -14.58 7.34
CA ASN A 98 -14.74 -15.45 6.92
C ASN A 98 -15.32 -15.00 5.57
N THR A 99 -16.25 -15.80 5.05
CA THR A 99 -16.85 -15.63 3.72
C THR A 99 -18.07 -14.70 3.70
N ALA A 100 -18.46 -14.09 4.82
CA ALA A 100 -19.60 -13.18 4.88
C ALA A 100 -19.20 -11.73 4.57
N THR A 101 -20.17 -10.92 4.13
CA THR A 101 -20.01 -9.47 4.03
C THR A 101 -19.91 -8.89 5.44
N THR A 102 -18.76 -8.34 5.79
CA THR A 102 -18.35 -8.09 7.19
C THR A 102 -18.24 -6.60 7.52
N LEU A 103 -19.07 -5.75 6.90
CA LEU A 103 -19.12 -4.34 7.30
C LEU A 103 -19.87 -4.16 8.63
N PRO A 104 -19.38 -3.32 9.56
CA PRO A 104 -18.10 -2.61 9.52
C PRO A 104 -16.91 -3.55 9.75
N TYR A 105 -15.85 -3.40 8.94
CA TYR A 105 -14.63 -4.18 9.11
C TYR A 105 -13.64 -3.42 10.00
N VAL A 106 -13.11 -4.08 11.03
CA VAL A 106 -12.03 -3.56 11.87
C VAL A 106 -10.82 -4.47 11.70
N GLN A 107 -9.67 -3.91 11.34
CA GLN A 107 -8.45 -4.69 11.20
C GLN A 107 -7.94 -5.12 12.58
N GLY A 108 -7.95 -6.44 12.82
CA GLY A 108 -7.28 -7.06 13.96
C GLY A 108 -5.84 -7.46 13.63
N VAL A 109 -5.18 -8.13 14.60
CA VAL A 109 -3.81 -8.62 14.45
C VAL A 109 -3.64 -9.59 13.28
N TYR A 110 -4.68 -10.38 12.98
CA TYR A 110 -4.64 -11.35 11.88
C TYR A 110 -5.03 -10.78 10.51
N GLY A 111 -5.36 -9.49 10.42
CA GLY A 111 -5.74 -8.85 9.15
C GLY A 111 -6.97 -9.47 8.48
N ALA A 112 -7.08 -9.30 7.16
CA ALA A 112 -8.08 -9.94 6.32
C ALA A 112 -7.44 -11.07 5.50
N THR A 113 -8.03 -12.27 5.52
CA THR A 113 -7.53 -13.41 4.72
C THR A 113 -8.10 -13.43 3.30
N ASN A 114 -9.20 -12.71 3.07
CA ASN A 114 -9.84 -12.58 1.77
C ASN A 114 -10.27 -11.14 1.54
N LEU A 115 -9.99 -10.64 0.34
CA LEU A 115 -10.47 -9.36 -0.17
C LEU A 115 -11.21 -9.61 -1.48
N ALA A 116 -12.49 -9.28 -1.51
CA ALA A 116 -13.30 -9.29 -2.73
C ALA A 116 -14.26 -8.10 -2.71
N GLY A 117 -14.58 -7.57 -3.89
CA GLY A 117 -15.56 -6.50 -4.03
C GLY A 117 -15.28 -5.28 -3.15
N THR A 118 -14.01 -4.91 -2.94
CA THR A 118 -13.64 -3.78 -2.07
C THR A 118 -13.84 -2.43 -2.79
N ARG A 119 -15.05 -2.19 -3.27
CA ARG A 119 -15.46 -1.04 -4.09
C ARG A 119 -16.65 -0.34 -3.45
N PHE A 120 -16.62 0.98 -3.43
CA PHE A 120 -17.71 1.82 -2.94
C PHE A 120 -18.07 2.90 -3.94
N MET A 121 -19.33 3.32 -3.91
CA MET A 121 -19.79 4.49 -4.64
C MET A 121 -20.55 5.43 -3.72
N LEU A 122 -20.30 6.72 -3.90
CA LEU A 122 -21.11 7.78 -3.34
C LEU A 122 -21.89 8.43 -4.47
N VAL A 123 -23.21 8.41 -4.35
CA VAL A 123 -24.12 8.90 -5.39
C VAL A 123 -24.91 10.09 -4.86
N SER A 124 -24.98 11.16 -5.65
CA SER A 124 -25.75 12.36 -5.33
C SER A 124 -26.57 12.79 -6.54
N SER A 125 -27.71 13.44 -6.31
CA SER A 125 -28.57 13.99 -7.36
C SER A 125 -28.83 15.47 -7.12
N LEU A 126 -28.60 16.29 -8.14
CA LEU A 126 -28.91 17.74 -8.10
C LEU A 126 -30.30 18.08 -8.65
N GLY A 127 -30.96 17.14 -9.31
CA GLY A 127 -32.29 17.31 -9.87
C GLY A 127 -33.35 16.84 -8.88
N GLY A 128 -34.07 15.80 -9.27
CA GLY A 128 -35.03 15.10 -8.42
C GLY A 128 -34.39 14.09 -7.47
N PRO A 129 -35.19 13.44 -6.61
CA PRO A 129 -34.72 12.36 -5.76
C PRO A 129 -34.11 11.23 -6.59
N LEU A 130 -33.07 10.60 -6.03
CA LEU A 130 -32.40 9.46 -6.67
C LEU A 130 -33.43 8.37 -7.02
N PRO A 131 -33.26 7.67 -8.16
CA PRO A 131 -34.10 6.54 -8.52
C PRO A 131 -34.20 5.55 -7.36
N ALA A 132 -35.41 5.02 -7.10
CA ALA A 132 -35.63 4.06 -6.01
C ALA A 132 -34.70 2.83 -6.12
N VAL A 133 -34.38 2.42 -7.35
CA VAL A 133 -33.42 1.33 -7.64
C VAL A 133 -32.00 1.63 -7.15
N ILE A 134 -31.58 2.90 -7.05
CA ILE A 134 -30.30 3.31 -6.45
C ILE A 134 -30.46 3.45 -4.94
N ALA A 135 -31.52 4.12 -4.48
CA ALA A 135 -31.69 4.42 -3.06
C ALA A 135 -31.91 3.14 -2.22
N ASN A 136 -32.59 2.14 -2.77
CA ASN A 136 -32.79 0.84 -2.13
C ASN A 136 -32.87 -0.26 -3.20
N PRO A 137 -31.72 -0.82 -3.63
CA PRO A 137 -31.68 -1.78 -4.74
C PRO A 137 -32.23 -3.17 -4.41
N GLY A 138 -32.52 -3.47 -3.14
CA GLY A 138 -33.06 -4.75 -2.70
C GLY A 138 -32.25 -5.95 -3.22
N THR A 139 -32.95 -6.94 -3.79
CA THR A 139 -32.33 -8.15 -4.36
C THR A 139 -31.49 -7.91 -5.62
N ASN A 140 -31.66 -6.77 -6.29
CA ASN A 140 -30.94 -6.42 -7.52
C ASN A 140 -29.63 -5.66 -7.24
N ALA A 141 -29.22 -5.53 -5.98
CA ALA A 141 -28.05 -4.76 -5.56
C ALA A 141 -26.79 -5.04 -6.39
N ALA A 142 -26.51 -6.30 -6.74
CA ALA A 142 -25.29 -6.65 -7.48
C ALA A 142 -25.34 -6.09 -8.91
N THR A 143 -26.45 -6.30 -9.62
CA THR A 143 -26.65 -5.81 -10.98
C THR A 143 -26.66 -4.28 -11.01
N VAL A 144 -27.36 -3.66 -10.08
CA VAL A 144 -27.43 -2.20 -9.96
C VAL A 144 -26.05 -1.59 -9.71
N PHE A 145 -25.28 -2.20 -8.79
CA PHE A 145 -23.93 -1.75 -8.48
C PHE A 145 -23.02 -1.85 -9.70
N GLU A 146 -23.01 -2.98 -10.41
CA GLU A 146 -22.16 -3.15 -11.60
C GLU A 146 -22.54 -2.22 -12.75
N MET A 147 -23.83 -2.04 -13.01
CA MET A 147 -24.31 -1.11 -14.03
C MET A 147 -23.85 0.31 -13.74
N LEU A 148 -23.98 0.78 -12.50
CA LEU A 148 -23.57 2.12 -12.10
C LEU A 148 -22.04 2.26 -12.00
N TRP A 149 -21.34 1.22 -11.57
CA TRP A 149 -19.88 1.19 -11.48
C TRP A 149 -19.24 1.38 -12.86
N ASN A 150 -19.78 0.71 -13.88
CA ASN A 150 -19.25 0.74 -15.24
C ASN A 150 -19.86 1.84 -16.13
N ALA A 151 -20.94 2.51 -15.68
CA ALA A 151 -21.58 3.58 -16.45
C ALA A 151 -20.65 4.80 -16.61
N PRO A 152 -20.50 5.35 -17.83
CA PRO A 152 -19.85 6.64 -18.02
C PRO A 152 -20.57 7.74 -17.24
N GLU A 153 -19.85 8.81 -16.91
CA GLU A 153 -20.46 9.97 -16.23
C GLU A 153 -21.62 10.54 -17.05
N ALA A 154 -22.66 10.98 -16.35
CA ALA A 154 -23.85 11.62 -16.93
C ALA A 154 -24.57 10.77 -18.02
N THR A 155 -24.35 9.46 -18.07
CA THR A 155 -24.98 8.54 -19.02
C THR A 155 -25.86 7.50 -18.32
N GLU A 156 -27.10 7.38 -18.78
CA GLU A 156 -28.05 6.41 -18.25
C GLU A 156 -27.59 4.97 -18.51
N PRO A 157 -27.56 4.09 -17.48
CA PRO A 157 -27.33 2.67 -17.67
C PRO A 157 -28.43 2.05 -18.55
N ALA A 158 -28.03 1.16 -19.46
CA ALA A 158 -28.97 0.55 -20.41
C ALA A 158 -30.14 -0.15 -19.68
N GLY A 159 -31.36 0.13 -20.14
CA GLY A 159 -32.58 -0.50 -19.62
C GLY A 159 -33.15 0.13 -18.34
N TRP A 160 -32.57 1.24 -17.87
CA TRP A 160 -33.16 2.02 -16.79
C TRP A 160 -34.22 2.97 -17.35
N THR A 161 -35.20 3.31 -16.51
CA THR A 161 -36.19 4.35 -16.82
C THR A 161 -36.32 5.22 -15.59
N TRP A 162 -35.85 6.45 -15.70
CA TRP A 162 -36.01 7.46 -14.65
C TRP A 162 -36.59 8.74 -15.24
N GLY A 163 -37.55 9.34 -14.53
CA GLY A 163 -38.20 10.59 -14.96
C GLY A 163 -37.35 11.85 -14.78
N GLY A 164 -36.07 11.72 -14.41
CA GLY A 164 -35.12 12.82 -14.23
C GLY A 164 -34.01 12.82 -15.28
N ASP A 165 -33.21 13.88 -15.32
CA ASP A 165 -32.04 13.98 -16.21
C ASP A 165 -30.84 13.28 -15.56
N TRP A 166 -30.33 12.23 -16.20
CA TRP A 166 -29.17 11.48 -15.71
C TRP A 166 -27.89 12.34 -15.58
N ARG A 167 -27.83 13.47 -16.27
CA ARG A 167 -26.75 14.45 -16.12
C ARG A 167 -26.70 15.04 -14.71
N ASP A 168 -27.81 15.02 -13.97
CA ASP A 168 -27.88 15.55 -12.59
C ASP A 168 -27.41 14.56 -11.53
N ILE A 169 -27.16 13.30 -11.91
CA ILE A 169 -26.59 12.28 -11.03
C ILE A 169 -25.08 12.32 -11.12
N LEU A 170 -24.45 12.46 -9.95
CA LEU A 170 -23.01 12.43 -9.78
C LEU A 170 -22.63 11.17 -9.02
N VAL A 171 -21.65 10.44 -9.54
CA VAL A 171 -21.16 9.17 -8.99
C VAL A 171 -19.68 9.28 -8.72
N GLN A 172 -19.30 9.27 -7.44
CA GLN A 172 -17.92 9.20 -7.03
C GLN A 172 -17.57 7.76 -6.66
N ARG A 173 -16.54 7.21 -7.32
CA ARG A 173 -16.11 5.81 -7.16
C ARG A 173 -14.86 5.75 -6.28
N LEU A 174 -14.80 4.74 -5.41
CA LEU A 174 -13.64 4.46 -4.56
C LEU A 174 -13.32 2.97 -4.61
N SER A 175 -12.12 2.63 -5.07
CA SER A 175 -11.58 1.28 -4.94
C SER A 175 -10.63 1.25 -3.75
N LEU A 176 -10.86 0.32 -2.82
CA LEU A 176 -9.98 0.15 -1.65
C LEU A 176 -8.81 -0.81 -1.90
N LEU A 177 -8.83 -1.57 -3.00
CA LEU A 177 -7.81 -2.59 -3.27
C LEU A 177 -6.36 -2.04 -3.21
N PRO A 178 -6.05 -0.85 -3.76
CA PRO A 178 -4.70 -0.28 -3.67
C PRO A 178 -4.26 0.07 -2.23
N TYR A 179 -5.22 0.24 -1.31
CA TYR A 179 -4.96 0.59 0.08
C TYR A 179 -4.77 -0.62 0.99
N PHE A 180 -4.74 -1.82 0.42
CA PHE A 180 -4.34 -3.05 1.10
C PHE A 180 -2.96 -3.50 0.63
N SER A 181 -2.14 -3.94 1.58
CA SER A 181 -0.85 -4.58 1.36
C SER A 181 -0.90 -6.02 1.89
N GLN A 182 -0.47 -6.97 1.07
CA GLN A 182 -0.36 -8.37 1.47
C GLN A 182 0.98 -8.59 2.17
N VAL A 183 0.92 -9.10 3.41
CA VAL A 183 2.10 -9.47 4.19
C VAL A 183 2.22 -10.99 4.20
N ILE A 184 3.44 -11.49 4.02
CA ILE A 184 3.74 -12.93 4.10
C ILE A 184 4.79 -13.14 5.18
N LEU A 185 4.48 -13.96 6.17
CA LEU A 185 5.37 -14.32 7.25
C LEU A 185 5.60 -15.83 7.25
N ASN A 186 6.87 -16.22 7.36
CA ASN A 186 7.28 -17.61 7.36
C ASN A 186 8.11 -17.92 8.60
N ASN A 187 8.12 -19.19 8.98
CA ASN A 187 8.93 -19.71 10.07
C ASN A 187 9.81 -20.86 9.56
N ALA A 188 11.13 -20.68 9.61
CA ALA A 188 12.15 -21.65 9.24
C ALA A 188 12.98 -22.09 10.46
N SER A 189 12.42 -21.99 11.66
CA SER A 189 13.06 -22.33 12.94
C SER A 189 12.19 -23.28 13.77
N THR A 190 12.81 -24.04 14.68
CA THR A 190 12.09 -24.90 15.64
C THR A 190 11.20 -24.09 16.57
N TYR A 191 11.62 -22.87 16.95
CA TYR A 191 10.80 -21.94 17.72
C TYR A 191 10.11 -20.94 16.78
N THR A 192 8.83 -20.68 17.02
CA THR A 192 8.02 -19.82 16.17
C THR A 192 8.23 -18.34 16.49
N GLY A 193 8.64 -17.58 15.47
CA GLY A 193 8.68 -16.13 15.53
C GLY A 193 7.30 -15.53 15.79
N ARG A 194 7.26 -14.35 16.39
CA ARG A 194 6.02 -13.63 16.72
C ARG A 194 5.90 -12.34 15.96
N PHE A 195 4.68 -11.85 15.82
CA PHE A 195 4.41 -10.56 15.19
C PHE A 195 3.31 -9.80 15.91
N SER A 196 3.27 -8.49 15.67
CA SER A 196 2.28 -7.59 16.22
C SER A 196 1.84 -6.57 15.16
N VAL A 197 0.68 -5.95 15.37
CA VAL A 197 0.06 -5.00 14.43
C VAL A 197 -0.31 -3.73 15.19
N ASP A 198 0.22 -2.59 14.75
CA ASP A 198 0.03 -1.24 15.30
C ASP A 198 0.35 -1.05 16.80
N ASN A 199 0.75 -2.12 17.50
CA ASN A 199 1.14 -2.16 18.90
C ASN A 199 2.34 -3.09 19.08
N THR A 200 3.29 -2.78 19.97
CA THR A 200 4.46 -3.63 20.28
C THR A 200 4.29 -4.47 21.55
N ASN A 201 3.28 -4.16 22.39
CA ASN A 201 3.07 -4.81 23.69
C ASN A 201 2.19 -6.08 23.59
N HIS A 202 1.56 -6.31 22.44
CA HIS A 202 0.70 -7.47 22.20
C HIS A 202 1.14 -8.18 20.91
N HIS A 203 2.07 -9.13 21.07
CA HIS A 203 2.59 -9.96 19.98
C HIS A 203 2.00 -11.38 20.03
N VAL A 204 1.66 -11.93 18.87
CA VAL A 204 1.08 -13.26 18.72
C VAL A 204 2.04 -14.19 17.97
N PRO A 205 2.04 -15.50 18.24
CA PRO A 205 2.73 -16.46 17.38
C PRO A 205 2.07 -16.51 16.01
N LEU A 206 2.86 -16.92 15.00
CA LEU A 206 2.32 -17.21 13.67
C LEU A 206 1.24 -18.30 13.75
N PRO A 207 0.02 -18.05 13.25
CA PRO A 207 -1.06 -19.03 13.31
C PRO A 207 -0.90 -20.15 12.27
N SER A 208 -0.17 -19.89 11.19
CA SER A 208 0.13 -20.83 10.11
C SER A 208 1.53 -20.56 9.55
N ASN A 209 2.06 -21.49 8.75
CA ASN A 209 3.35 -21.35 8.09
C ASN A 209 3.27 -21.94 6.66
N PRO A 210 3.22 -21.12 5.60
CA PRO A 210 3.25 -19.65 5.60
C PRO A 210 1.99 -19.04 6.23
N PHE A 211 2.14 -17.85 6.83
CA PHE A 211 1.03 -16.96 7.18
C PHE A 211 0.95 -15.84 6.14
N SER A 212 -0.22 -15.68 5.51
CA SER A 212 -0.47 -14.60 4.58
C SER A 212 -1.78 -13.90 4.93
N SER A 213 -1.74 -12.57 4.98
CA SER A 213 -2.92 -11.75 5.26
C SER A 213 -2.77 -10.35 4.67
N PHE A 214 -3.91 -9.70 4.45
CA PHE A 214 -4.01 -8.34 3.95
C PHE A 214 -4.21 -7.35 5.10
N TYR A 215 -3.46 -6.26 5.04
CA TYR A 215 -3.50 -5.17 6.01
C TYR A 215 -3.62 -3.84 5.28
N PHE A 216 -4.18 -2.82 5.94
CA PHE A 216 -4.18 -1.46 5.42
C PHE A 216 -2.75 -0.93 5.29
N VAL A 217 -2.54 -0.11 4.26
CA VAL A 217 -1.33 0.69 4.15
C VAL A 217 -1.20 1.63 5.36
N ARG A 218 0.03 2.04 5.68
CA ARG A 218 0.43 2.73 6.92
C ARG A 218 0.41 1.87 8.19
N THR A 219 -0.08 0.62 8.15
CA THR A 219 -0.03 -0.28 9.32
C THR A 219 1.41 -0.59 9.69
N VAL A 220 1.70 -0.64 10.99
CA VAL A 220 3.02 -1.01 11.51
C VAL A 220 3.00 -2.47 11.93
N ILE A 221 3.82 -3.28 11.27
CA ILE A 221 4.09 -4.66 11.66
C ILE A 221 5.32 -4.68 12.58
N GLY A 222 5.14 -5.15 13.81
CA GLY A 222 6.23 -5.47 14.71
C GLY A 222 6.65 -6.93 14.51
N LEU A 223 7.94 -7.17 14.34
CA LEU A 223 8.54 -8.49 14.22
C LEU A 223 9.28 -8.81 15.51
N HIS A 224 8.87 -9.88 16.19
CA HIS A 224 9.31 -10.24 17.53
C HIS A 224 9.98 -11.62 17.55
N GLY A 225 10.97 -11.78 18.41
CA GLY A 225 11.57 -13.09 18.69
C GLY A 225 10.57 -14.06 19.32
N ASP A 226 10.95 -15.32 19.42
CA ASP A 226 10.18 -16.32 20.14
C ASP A 226 10.18 -16.04 21.66
N THR A 227 9.21 -16.63 22.37
CA THR A 227 9.09 -16.45 23.83
C THR A 227 9.94 -17.42 24.65
N ASN A 228 10.48 -18.48 24.04
CA ASN A 228 11.24 -19.50 24.77
C ASN A 228 12.69 -19.06 24.98
N THR A 229 13.30 -18.42 23.98
CA THR A 229 14.71 -18.01 24.01
C THR A 229 14.91 -16.51 24.11
N LEU A 230 14.02 -15.73 23.48
CA LEU A 230 14.16 -14.27 23.36
C LEU A 230 13.08 -13.48 24.10
N GLY A 231 12.20 -14.16 24.85
CA GLY A 231 11.16 -13.51 25.65
C GLY A 231 10.17 -12.63 24.87
N GLY A 232 10.02 -12.84 23.55
CA GLY A 232 9.17 -11.99 22.70
C GLY A 232 9.76 -10.61 22.37
N ALA A 233 11.08 -10.43 22.53
CA ALA A 233 11.76 -9.17 22.26
C ALA A 233 11.48 -8.65 20.83
N LEU A 234 11.18 -7.36 20.71
CA LEU A 234 11.01 -6.69 19.42
C LEU A 234 12.35 -6.64 18.67
N GLN A 235 12.35 -7.08 17.41
CA GLN A 235 13.54 -7.14 16.57
C GLN A 235 13.50 -6.10 15.45
N ALA A 236 12.36 -5.97 14.79
CA ALA A 236 12.19 -5.05 13.67
C ALA A 236 10.76 -4.49 13.63
N ARG A 237 10.61 -3.32 13.00
CA ARG A 237 9.33 -2.70 12.70
C ARG A 237 9.27 -2.37 11.23
N GLN A 238 8.22 -2.82 10.56
CA GLN A 238 7.96 -2.51 9.17
C GLN A 238 6.69 -1.67 9.08
N ILE A 239 6.77 -0.52 8.41
CA ILE A 239 5.60 0.26 8.04
C ILE A 239 5.17 -0.20 6.65
N LEU A 240 3.92 -0.60 6.50
CA LEU A 240 3.37 -0.98 5.21
C LEU A 240 3.18 0.27 4.36
N GLN A 241 3.83 0.29 3.20
CA GLN A 241 3.80 1.43 2.30
C GLN A 241 2.64 1.29 1.31
N ASP A 242 2.21 2.44 0.79
CA ASP A 242 1.24 2.50 -0.30
C ASP A 242 1.82 1.85 -1.56
N VAL A 243 1.04 1.00 -2.21
CA VAL A 243 1.45 0.39 -3.47
C VAL A 243 1.01 1.35 -4.58
N THR A 244 1.93 2.17 -5.06
CA THR A 244 1.66 3.01 -6.22
C THR A 244 1.51 2.13 -7.45
N THR A 245 0.27 1.95 -7.92
CA THR A 245 -0.04 1.26 -9.18
C THR A 245 0.36 2.15 -10.36
N VAL A 246 1.67 2.32 -10.60
CA VAL A 246 2.19 3.11 -11.74
C VAL A 246 2.19 2.30 -13.03
N THR A 247 1.95 1.00 -12.96
CA THR A 247 1.89 0.14 -14.16
C THR A 247 0.79 -0.90 -13.96
N ASN A 248 0.22 -1.39 -15.05
CA ASN A 248 -0.69 -2.55 -15.10
C ASN A 248 -0.07 -3.86 -14.57
N ALA A 249 0.95 -3.78 -13.72
CA ALA A 249 1.50 -4.89 -12.97
C ALA A 249 0.54 -5.25 -11.84
N SER A 250 0.27 -6.54 -11.67
CA SER A 250 -0.48 -7.05 -10.53
C SER A 250 0.15 -6.54 -9.22
N PRO A 251 -0.64 -6.10 -8.23
CA PRO A 251 -0.19 -5.39 -7.01
C PRO A 251 0.71 -6.20 -6.04
N TYR A 252 1.26 -7.34 -6.46
CA TYR A 252 2.00 -8.29 -5.63
C TYR A 252 3.53 -8.11 -5.63
N TYR A 253 4.09 -7.15 -6.36
CA TYR A 253 5.55 -6.96 -6.45
C TYR A 253 6.19 -6.27 -5.23
N LEU A 254 5.40 -5.71 -4.31
CA LEU A 254 5.87 -5.09 -3.07
C LEU A 254 5.25 -5.74 -1.82
N CYS A 255 4.98 -7.05 -1.86
CA CYS A 255 4.56 -7.78 -0.66
C CYS A 255 5.77 -7.89 0.30
N PRO A 256 5.75 -7.24 1.47
CA PRO A 256 6.80 -7.46 2.45
C PRO A 256 6.70 -8.91 2.93
N SER A 257 7.75 -9.67 2.64
CA SER A 257 7.89 -11.07 3.01
C SER A 257 9.01 -11.19 4.03
N PHE A 258 8.72 -11.85 5.15
CA PHE A 258 9.70 -12.11 6.18
C PHE A 258 9.76 -13.59 6.54
N VAL A 259 10.95 -14.04 6.93
CA VAL A 259 11.22 -15.39 7.40
C VAL A 259 11.89 -15.30 8.76
N TYR A 260 11.35 -16.03 9.73
CA TYR A 260 12.00 -16.20 11.03
C TYR A 260 12.94 -17.40 11.00
N GLU A 261 14.23 -17.16 11.18
CA GLU A 261 15.28 -18.19 11.09
C GLU A 261 16.35 -17.95 12.17
N ASN A 262 16.75 -19.01 12.87
CA ASN A 262 17.80 -18.98 13.89
C ASN A 262 17.63 -17.84 14.92
N GLY A 263 16.39 -17.62 15.36
CA GLY A 263 16.07 -16.60 16.35
C GLY A 263 15.86 -15.20 15.79
N VAL A 264 15.98 -14.96 14.47
CA VAL A 264 15.95 -13.61 13.87
C VAL A 264 15.03 -13.53 12.66
N TRP A 265 14.29 -12.42 12.53
CA TRP A 265 13.52 -12.09 11.33
C TRP A 265 14.38 -11.55 10.18
N ARG A 266 14.17 -12.07 8.97
CA ARG A 266 14.92 -11.72 7.74
C ARG A 266 13.96 -11.43 6.60
N GLY A 267 14.34 -10.51 5.70
CA GLY A 267 13.55 -10.15 4.51
C GLY A 267 13.73 -11.08 3.30
N ARG A 268 14.60 -12.09 3.40
CA ARG A 268 14.84 -13.12 2.38
C ARG A 268 15.18 -14.45 3.09
N LEU A 269 14.85 -15.57 2.45
CA LEU A 269 15.32 -16.89 2.88
C LEU A 269 16.84 -16.93 2.79
N PHE A 270 17.50 -17.33 3.88
CA PHE A 270 18.93 -17.63 3.87
C PHE A 270 19.11 -19.06 4.38
N SER A 271 18.45 -20.03 3.73
CA SER A 271 18.46 -21.40 4.25
C SER A 271 19.46 -22.29 3.52
N GLY A 272 20.46 -22.72 4.28
CA GLY A 272 20.97 -24.07 4.26
C GLY A 272 21.52 -24.46 5.63
N THR A 273 20.81 -25.33 6.37
CA THR A 273 21.16 -25.89 7.70
C THR A 273 22.13 -27.06 7.65
N GLN A 274 22.79 -27.29 6.52
CA GLN A 274 24.03 -28.07 6.49
C GLN A 274 25.17 -27.07 6.40
N ALA A 275 26.37 -27.37 6.91
CA ALA A 275 27.55 -26.56 6.64
C ALA A 275 27.63 -26.34 5.13
N GLN A 276 27.11 -25.20 4.65
CA GLN A 276 27.01 -24.94 3.24
C GLN A 276 28.45 -24.86 2.77
N LYS A 277 28.79 -25.65 1.75
CA LYS A 277 29.84 -25.22 0.84
C LYS A 277 29.39 -23.84 0.38
N HIS A 278 29.95 -22.78 0.96
CA HIS A 278 29.75 -21.41 0.53
C HIS A 278 29.88 -21.42 -1.00
N ASN A 279 28.79 -21.13 -1.69
CA ASN A 279 28.80 -21.08 -3.13
C ASN A 279 29.23 -19.68 -3.59
N GLY A 280 29.46 -19.49 -4.88
CA GLY A 280 29.89 -18.19 -5.40
C GLY A 280 28.87 -17.08 -5.14
N GLU A 281 27.59 -17.42 -5.02
CA GLU A 281 26.50 -16.46 -4.78
C GLU A 281 26.52 -15.91 -3.34
N ASP A 282 26.83 -16.75 -2.34
CA ASP A 282 26.96 -16.31 -0.94
C ASP A 282 28.15 -15.34 -0.77
N LEU A 283 29.27 -15.66 -1.44
CA LEU A 283 30.45 -14.79 -1.48
C LEU A 283 30.14 -13.48 -2.19
N GLN A 284 29.37 -13.51 -3.28
CA GLN A 284 28.94 -12.31 -4.00
C GLN A 284 28.00 -11.45 -3.14
N ALA A 285 27.05 -12.05 -2.42
CA ALA A 285 26.14 -11.33 -1.54
C ALA A 285 26.89 -10.65 -0.38
N ALA A 286 27.86 -11.35 0.23
CA ALA A 286 28.73 -10.77 1.25
C ALA A 286 29.59 -9.61 0.68
N MET A 287 30.08 -9.77 -0.56
CA MET A 287 30.83 -8.74 -1.28
C MET A 287 29.97 -7.50 -1.57
N ASP A 288 28.72 -7.69 -2.00
CA ASP A 288 27.78 -6.61 -2.30
C ASP A 288 27.41 -5.83 -1.04
N ILE A 289 27.17 -6.53 0.08
CA ILE A 289 26.96 -5.89 1.39
C ILE A 289 28.20 -5.09 1.79
N PHE A 290 29.40 -5.68 1.68
CA PHE A 290 30.65 -5.01 2.02
C PHE A 290 30.91 -3.76 1.18
N MET A 291 30.56 -3.80 -0.11
CA MET A 291 30.71 -2.66 -1.04
C MET A 291 29.61 -1.60 -0.91
N SER A 292 28.41 -1.98 -0.46
CA SER A 292 27.33 -1.02 -0.20
C SER A 292 27.56 -0.16 1.05
N GLY A 293 28.49 -0.58 1.92
CA GLY A 293 28.85 0.17 3.12
C GLY A 293 29.58 1.48 2.79
N PRO A 294 29.42 2.53 3.62
CA PRO A 294 30.13 3.79 3.43
C PRO A 294 31.65 3.59 3.46
N ALA A 295 32.38 4.40 2.71
CA ALA A 295 33.83 4.34 2.64
C ALA A 295 34.45 4.45 4.04
N ASN A 296 35.45 3.61 4.33
CA ASN A 296 36.15 3.65 5.61
C ASN A 296 36.95 4.96 5.73
N VAL A 297 36.44 5.90 6.53
CA VAL A 297 37.04 7.22 6.76
C VAL A 297 38.37 7.11 7.55
N TYR A 298 38.60 6.00 8.25
CA TYR A 298 39.78 5.76 9.07
C TYR A 298 40.81 4.86 8.37
N GLN A 299 40.89 4.92 7.03
CA GLN A 299 41.84 4.13 6.26
C GLN A 299 43.29 4.34 6.75
N VAL A 300 43.95 3.23 7.10
CA VAL A 300 45.39 3.21 7.43
C VAL A 300 46.12 2.71 6.18
N GLY A 301 47.20 3.40 5.78
CA GLY A 301 48.06 2.94 4.67
C GLY A 301 47.40 2.90 3.28
N SER A 302 46.41 3.76 3.01
CA SER A 302 45.70 3.85 1.71
C SER A 302 44.91 2.59 1.30
N VAL A 303 44.62 1.69 2.25
CA VAL A 303 43.81 0.49 2.00
C VAL A 303 42.32 0.85 1.93
N THR A 304 41.67 0.51 0.83
CA THR A 304 40.25 0.81 0.57
C THR A 304 39.45 -0.49 0.41
N GLN A 305 38.12 -0.39 0.47
CA GLN A 305 37.24 -1.52 0.14
C GLN A 305 37.55 -2.09 -1.26
N ALA A 306 37.94 -1.22 -2.20
CA ALA A 306 38.31 -1.61 -3.56
C ALA A 306 39.65 -2.35 -3.64
N SER A 307 40.68 -1.90 -2.91
CA SER A 307 41.98 -2.58 -2.87
C SER A 307 41.87 -3.95 -2.19
N LEU A 308 41.13 -4.02 -1.08
CA LEU A 308 40.90 -5.28 -0.36
C LEU A 308 40.15 -6.29 -1.23
N ARG A 309 39.10 -5.86 -1.95
CA ARG A 309 38.41 -6.70 -2.94
C ARG A 309 39.37 -7.28 -3.96
N GLN A 310 40.26 -6.44 -4.51
CA GLN A 310 41.22 -6.88 -5.51
C GLN A 310 42.16 -7.96 -4.94
N ARG A 311 42.65 -7.81 -3.71
CA ARG A 311 43.46 -8.84 -3.04
C ARG A 311 42.71 -10.14 -2.82
N MET A 312 41.44 -10.06 -2.41
CA MET A 312 40.58 -11.25 -2.25
C MET A 312 40.38 -11.96 -3.60
N TRP A 313 40.14 -11.20 -4.68
CA TRP A 313 40.00 -11.76 -6.02
C TRP A 313 41.31 -12.39 -6.54
N GLU A 314 42.46 -11.75 -6.32
CA GLU A 314 43.79 -12.26 -6.68
C GLU A 314 44.07 -13.61 -5.99
N PHE A 315 43.80 -13.69 -4.67
CA PHE A 315 43.97 -14.94 -3.92
C PHE A 315 43.03 -16.04 -4.42
N MET A 316 41.75 -15.74 -4.60
CA MET A 316 40.76 -16.73 -5.09
C MET A 316 41.11 -17.24 -6.49
N SER A 317 41.55 -16.36 -7.38
CA SER A 317 41.95 -16.71 -8.75
C SER A 317 43.21 -17.58 -8.75
N ASN A 318 44.20 -17.25 -7.92
CA ASN A 318 45.40 -18.08 -7.74
C ASN A 318 45.09 -19.42 -7.07
N TYR A 319 44.10 -19.47 -6.19
CA TYR A 319 43.65 -20.72 -5.57
C TYR A 319 43.05 -21.66 -6.62
N VAL A 320 42.17 -21.16 -7.50
CA VAL A 320 41.64 -21.96 -8.63
C VAL A 320 42.77 -22.48 -9.50
N ARG A 321 43.72 -21.62 -9.89
CA ARG A 321 44.88 -22.02 -10.70
C ARG A 321 45.75 -23.07 -10.01
N TRP A 322 45.93 -22.99 -8.69
CA TRP A 322 46.66 -24.00 -7.92
C TRP A 322 45.97 -25.36 -7.98
N THR A 323 44.63 -25.38 -7.95
CA THR A 323 43.86 -26.62 -8.10
C THR A 323 43.97 -27.22 -9.50
N GLU A 324 43.92 -26.38 -10.55
CA GLU A 324 44.09 -26.81 -11.95
C GLU A 324 45.48 -27.41 -12.21
N LEU A 325 46.50 -26.91 -11.51
CA LEU A 325 47.88 -27.42 -11.54
C LEU A 325 48.10 -28.67 -10.66
N GLY A 326 47.03 -29.33 -10.21
CA GLY A 326 47.11 -30.57 -9.42
C GLY A 326 47.75 -30.36 -8.05
N PHE A 327 47.53 -29.20 -7.42
CA PHE A 327 48.05 -28.85 -6.10
C PHE A 327 49.58 -28.75 -6.01
N SER A 328 50.23 -28.23 -7.06
CA SER A 328 51.69 -28.01 -7.12
C SER A 328 52.27 -27.32 -5.88
N SER A 329 53.32 -27.92 -5.29
CA SER A 329 54.04 -27.39 -4.12
C SER A 329 54.81 -26.11 -4.44
N THR A 330 55.44 -26.04 -5.63
CA THR A 330 56.16 -24.86 -6.11
C THR A 330 55.22 -23.68 -6.30
N PHE A 331 54.05 -23.90 -6.93
CA PHE A 331 53.06 -22.85 -7.11
C PHE A 331 52.47 -22.37 -5.78
N LYS A 332 52.23 -23.30 -4.85
CA LYS A 332 51.78 -22.96 -3.50
C LYS A 332 52.74 -22.00 -2.80
N GLN A 333 54.05 -22.26 -2.85
CA GLN A 333 55.07 -21.46 -2.17
C GLN A 333 55.34 -20.12 -2.86
N GLN A 334 55.40 -20.09 -4.19
CA GLN A 334 55.81 -18.90 -4.93
C GLN A 334 54.66 -17.94 -5.25
N VAL A 335 53.41 -18.41 -5.27
CA VAL A 335 52.26 -17.61 -5.74
C VAL A 335 51.11 -17.61 -4.73
N LEU A 336 50.68 -18.78 -4.25
CA LEU A 336 49.50 -18.85 -3.38
C LEU A 336 49.77 -18.29 -1.98
N GLN A 337 50.88 -18.67 -1.34
CA GLN A 337 51.25 -18.17 -0.01
C GLN A 337 51.50 -16.65 -0.01
N PRO A 338 52.22 -16.06 -0.99
CA PRO A 338 52.37 -14.61 -1.08
C PRO A 338 51.06 -13.86 -1.32
N SER A 339 50.15 -14.39 -2.14
CA SER A 339 48.83 -13.74 -2.33
C SER A 339 47.95 -13.83 -1.09
N GLN A 340 48.00 -14.95 -0.35
CA GLN A 340 47.32 -15.09 0.93
C GLN A 340 47.85 -14.12 1.99
N SER A 341 49.18 -13.96 2.10
CA SER A 341 49.79 -13.06 3.07
C SER A 341 49.50 -11.59 2.75
N ALA A 342 49.52 -11.20 1.47
CA ALA A 342 49.12 -9.87 1.03
C ALA A 342 47.66 -9.56 1.38
N MET A 343 46.73 -10.49 1.10
CA MET A 343 45.32 -10.36 1.48
C MET A 343 45.13 -10.23 2.99
N ALA A 344 45.79 -11.08 3.78
CA ALA A 344 45.71 -11.04 5.24
C ALA A 344 46.27 -9.74 5.82
N SER A 345 47.34 -9.21 5.24
CA SER A 345 47.95 -7.94 5.64
C SER A 345 47.04 -6.75 5.36
N GLU A 346 46.42 -6.69 4.18
CA GLU A 346 45.48 -5.61 3.84
C GLU A 346 44.20 -5.71 4.68
N LEU A 347 43.66 -6.92 4.90
CA LEU A 347 42.51 -7.12 5.78
C LEU A 347 42.82 -6.67 7.21
N GLY A 348 43.99 -7.05 7.74
CA GLY A 348 44.46 -6.63 9.06
C GLY A 348 44.57 -5.11 9.16
N THR A 349 45.08 -4.46 8.12
CA THR A 349 45.19 -2.99 8.05
C THR A 349 43.81 -2.32 7.96
N TYR A 350 42.91 -2.86 7.13
CA TYR A 350 41.56 -2.34 6.93
C TYR A 350 40.71 -2.42 8.21
N CYS A 351 40.86 -3.49 8.99
CA CYS A 351 40.14 -3.70 10.25
C CYS A 351 40.76 -2.98 11.46
N ASN A 352 41.96 -2.39 11.33
CA ASN A 352 42.65 -1.80 12.46
C ASN A 352 42.11 -0.38 12.77
N LYS A 353 41.52 -0.22 13.95
CA LYS A 353 40.78 0.98 14.38
C LYS A 353 41.65 2.15 14.89
N LYS A 354 42.93 2.21 14.54
CA LYS A 354 43.84 3.25 15.05
C LYS A 354 44.18 4.30 14.00
N ALA A 355 43.29 5.29 13.85
CA ALA A 355 43.73 6.63 13.47
C ALA A 355 44.04 7.38 14.78
N SER A 356 45.31 7.52 15.14
CA SER A 356 45.70 8.62 16.04
C SER A 356 45.51 9.90 15.24
N VAL A 357 44.53 10.70 15.65
CA VAL A 357 44.34 12.05 15.17
C VAL A 357 45.60 12.85 15.51
N ASN A 358 46.32 13.32 14.50
CA ASN A 358 47.18 14.49 14.60
C ASN A 358 46.64 15.54 13.64
#